data_AF-A0A842MJF9-F1
#
_entry.id   AF-A0A842MJF9-F1
#
_cell.length_a   1.000
_cell.length_b   1.000
_cell.length_c   1.000
_cell.angle_alpha   90.00
_cell.angle_beta   90.00
_cell.angle_gamma   90.00
#
_symmetry.space_group_name_H-M   'P 1'
#
loop_
_entity.id
_entity.type
_entity.pdbx_description
1 polymer ?
#
loop_
_entity_poly.entity_id
_entity_poly.type
_entity_poly.pdbx_seq_one_letter_code
_entity_poly.pdbx_strand_id
1 'polypeptide(L)'
;MVLTFQALVAGSQAGKVNATLPWQVAFYEPGPPPVAADVLTSARRGAFYEEVVKLSDIRQRLDARVILVSSRRRIGVDDVRLATSFGICVILDGDSEGLRMASSGADVGEVNARFVEAILKNKSRRVASECRSAIVELLREKWLTPEELVSALHLSFGARTVTSQLRSLVRVGTVRLIGRTAKGEGVYGLPGIQYPARGDLSRPSRLRYLEGAVTEMLSSCGRPMTSAEMSERLNASQHQIRSVLRKLANGRKAARTGGGWVFSGKK
;
A
#
# COMPACT_ATOMS: atom_id res chain seq x y z
N MET A 1 -12.25 26.97 -19.87
CA MET A 1 -11.32 26.78 -21.00
C MET A 1 -10.08 26.07 -20.44
N VAL A 2 -9.74 24.88 -20.95
CA VAL A 2 -8.64 24.06 -20.42
C VAL A 2 -7.34 24.50 -21.10
N LEU A 3 -6.46 25.20 -20.38
CA LEU A 3 -5.13 25.58 -20.87
C LEU A 3 -4.22 24.34 -20.83
N THR A 4 -3.97 23.73 -21.98
CA THR A 4 -2.90 22.73 -22.14
C THR A 4 -1.57 23.43 -22.46
N PHE A 5 -0.43 22.80 -22.18
CA PHE A 5 0.86 23.33 -22.62
C PHE A 5 0.91 23.51 -24.16
N GLN A 6 0.27 22.60 -24.91
CA GLN A 6 0.03 22.79 -26.34
C GLN A 6 -0.83 24.02 -26.66
N ALA A 7 -1.79 24.41 -25.83
CA ALA A 7 -2.55 25.66 -26.01
C ALA A 7 -1.70 26.91 -25.66
N LEU A 8 -0.75 26.79 -24.73
CA LEU A 8 0.21 27.83 -24.40
C LEU A 8 1.26 28.01 -25.52
N VAL A 9 1.67 26.91 -26.16
CA VAL A 9 2.63 26.87 -27.28
C VAL A 9 1.96 27.10 -28.65
N ALA A 10 0.69 26.75 -28.85
CA ALA A 10 0.00 26.95 -30.13
C ALA A 10 -0.23 28.44 -30.47
N GLY A 11 -0.05 29.35 -29.51
CA GLY A 11 -0.13 30.79 -29.70
C GLY A 11 1.21 31.54 -29.71
N SER A 12 2.36 30.90 -29.46
CA SER A 12 3.65 31.59 -29.29
C SER A 12 4.84 30.73 -29.73
N GLN A 13 5.71 31.34 -30.55
CA GLN A 13 6.86 30.74 -31.21
C GLN A 13 8.02 30.53 -30.22
N ALA A 14 8.85 29.50 -30.46
CA ALA A 14 10.12 29.33 -29.76
C ALA A 14 10.87 30.68 -29.68
N GLY A 15 11.07 31.18 -28.46
CA GLY A 15 11.56 32.53 -28.22
C GLY A 15 13.06 32.53 -27.96
N LYS A 16 13.80 33.40 -28.62
CA LYS A 16 15.14 33.79 -28.14
C LYS A 16 14.97 34.80 -27.01
N VAL A 17 15.51 34.47 -25.84
CA VAL A 17 15.49 35.31 -24.64
C VAL A 17 16.91 35.72 -24.34
N ASN A 18 17.19 37.02 -24.42
CA ASN A 18 18.50 37.58 -24.13
C ASN A 18 18.57 37.89 -22.62
N ALA A 19 19.08 36.93 -21.84
CA ALA A 19 19.42 37.12 -20.43
C ALA A 19 20.91 37.47 -20.31
N THR A 20 21.69 36.76 -19.47
CA THR A 20 23.16 36.88 -19.52
C THR A 20 23.70 36.25 -20.81
N LEU A 21 23.08 35.14 -21.24
CA LEU A 21 23.31 34.50 -22.52
C LEU A 21 22.04 34.52 -23.38
N PRO A 22 22.16 34.42 -24.72
CA PRO A 22 21.01 34.22 -25.59
C PRO A 22 20.51 32.77 -25.44
N TRP A 23 19.38 32.61 -24.76
CA TRP A 23 18.75 31.31 -24.54
C TRP A 23 17.60 31.08 -25.50
N GLN A 24 17.39 29.82 -25.87
CA GLN A 24 16.19 29.40 -26.61
C GLN A 24 15.24 28.67 -25.66
N VAL A 25 13.99 29.12 -25.63
CA VAL A 25 12.92 28.54 -24.82
C VAL A 25 11.73 28.18 -25.70
N ALA A 26 10.95 27.18 -25.28
CA ALA A 26 9.72 26.80 -25.95
C ALA A 26 8.67 27.92 -25.94
N PHE A 27 8.66 28.78 -24.92
CA PHE A 27 7.72 29.87 -24.78
C PHE A 27 8.34 31.05 -24.02
N TYR A 28 8.10 32.26 -24.54
CA TYR A 28 8.42 33.50 -23.84
C TYR A 28 7.33 34.54 -24.07
N GLU A 29 6.89 35.19 -23.00
CA GLU A 29 5.99 36.33 -23.02
C GLU A 29 6.60 37.47 -22.19
N PRO A 30 6.89 38.64 -22.80
CA PRO A 30 7.56 39.75 -22.11
C PRO A 30 6.64 40.60 -21.22
N GLY A 31 5.33 40.31 -21.18
CA GLY A 31 4.34 41.08 -20.41
C GLY A 31 4.68 41.14 -18.91
N PRO A 32 4.08 42.04 -18.11
CA PRO A 32 4.43 42.17 -16.69
C PRO A 32 3.65 41.19 -15.78
N PRO A 33 4.32 40.30 -15.03
CA PRO A 33 5.75 39.96 -15.09
C PRO A 33 6.06 38.96 -16.20
N PRO A 34 7.29 38.96 -16.76
CA PRO A 34 7.62 38.13 -17.91
C PRO A 34 7.44 36.66 -17.58
N VAL A 35 7.04 35.84 -18.56
CA VAL A 35 6.88 34.40 -18.39
C VAL A 35 7.76 33.69 -19.41
N ALA A 36 8.63 32.81 -18.95
CA ALA A 36 9.39 31.91 -19.80
C ALA A 36 9.06 30.46 -19.42
N ALA A 37 8.82 29.61 -20.41
CA ALA A 37 8.60 28.20 -20.17
C ALA A 37 9.42 27.35 -21.13
N ASP A 38 9.91 26.23 -20.64
CA ASP A 38 10.56 25.24 -21.47
C ASP A 38 10.17 23.80 -21.15
N VAL A 39 10.45 22.89 -22.08
CA VAL A 39 10.13 21.47 -21.96
C VAL A 39 11.40 20.67 -21.79
N LEU A 40 11.46 19.87 -20.73
CA LEU A 40 12.51 18.89 -20.58
C LEU A 40 12.31 17.77 -21.60
N THR A 41 12.98 17.85 -22.75
CA THR A 41 12.82 16.94 -23.91
C THR A 41 13.62 15.64 -23.79
N SER A 42 14.71 15.63 -23.01
CA SER A 42 15.60 14.48 -22.83
C SER A 42 15.52 13.91 -21.42
N ALA A 43 15.73 12.59 -21.30
CA ALA A 43 15.82 11.89 -20.01
C ALA A 43 17.27 11.80 -19.47
N ARG A 44 18.26 12.34 -20.19
CA ARG A 44 19.65 12.38 -19.71
C ARG A 44 19.76 13.35 -18.53
N ARG A 45 20.44 12.95 -17.45
CA ARG A 45 20.63 13.81 -16.26
C ARG A 45 21.17 15.20 -16.59
N GLY A 46 22.13 15.31 -17.52
CA GLY A 46 22.68 16.59 -17.96
C GLY A 46 21.63 17.57 -18.50
N ALA A 47 20.61 17.07 -19.18
CA ALA A 47 19.56 17.91 -19.77
C ALA A 47 18.73 18.63 -18.70
N PHE A 48 18.49 18.01 -17.53
CA PHE A 48 17.79 18.69 -16.45
C PHE A 48 18.60 19.86 -15.89
N TYR A 49 19.89 19.67 -15.65
CA TYR A 49 20.76 20.73 -15.12
C TYR A 49 20.95 21.88 -16.12
N GLU A 50 21.08 21.56 -17.41
CA GLU A 50 21.11 22.56 -18.49
C GLU A 50 19.86 23.44 -18.47
N GLU A 51 18.68 22.83 -18.33
CA GLU A 51 17.41 23.56 -18.24
C GLU A 51 17.30 24.41 -16.96
N VAL A 52 17.79 23.91 -15.82
CA VAL A 52 17.84 24.68 -14.58
C VAL A 52 18.74 25.90 -14.71
N VAL A 53 19.94 25.76 -15.30
CA VAL A 53 20.87 26.87 -15.53
C VAL A 53 20.23 27.93 -16.43
N LYS A 54 19.64 27.48 -17.56
CA LYS A 54 18.95 28.36 -18.51
C LYS A 54 17.83 29.17 -17.85
N LEU A 55 16.90 28.48 -17.18
CA LEU A 55 15.74 29.12 -16.56
C LEU A 55 16.14 29.98 -15.35
N SER A 56 17.15 29.58 -14.59
CA SER A 56 17.68 30.41 -13.50
C SER A 56 18.27 31.73 -14.00
N ASP A 57 19.03 31.70 -15.10
CA ASP A 57 19.61 32.92 -15.70
C ASP A 57 18.50 33.88 -16.17
N ILE A 58 17.51 33.35 -16.90
CA ILE A 58 16.35 34.12 -17.37
C ILE A 58 15.59 34.76 -16.20
N ARG A 59 15.29 33.97 -15.15
CA ARG A 59 14.62 34.47 -13.95
C ARG A 59 15.40 35.60 -13.29
N GLN A 60 16.67 35.36 -12.98
CA GLN A 60 17.48 36.34 -12.24
C GLN A 60 17.65 37.63 -13.03
N ARG A 61 17.75 37.54 -14.36
CA ARG A 61 18.08 38.71 -15.17
C ARG A 61 16.87 39.52 -15.64
N LEU A 62 15.73 38.86 -15.85
CA LEU A 62 14.52 39.48 -16.37
C LEU A 62 13.37 39.52 -15.36
N ASP A 63 13.60 39.05 -14.12
CA ASP A 63 12.57 38.83 -13.10
C ASP A 63 11.38 38.02 -13.65
N ALA A 64 11.69 37.07 -14.54
CA ALA A 64 10.69 36.27 -15.23
C ALA A 64 10.19 35.13 -14.33
N ARG A 65 8.89 34.83 -14.44
CA ARG A 65 8.32 33.56 -13.99
C ARG A 65 8.81 32.46 -14.92
N VAL A 66 9.53 31.49 -14.36
CA VAL A 66 10.14 30.42 -15.15
C VAL A 66 9.50 29.07 -14.85
N ILE A 67 9.08 28.39 -15.92
CA ILE A 67 8.30 27.15 -15.84
C ILE A 67 9.04 26.04 -16.61
N LEU A 68 9.35 24.94 -15.92
CA LEU A 68 9.87 23.73 -16.53
C LEU A 68 8.77 22.68 -16.64
N VAL A 69 8.40 22.34 -17.87
CA VAL A 69 7.44 21.28 -18.17
C VAL A 69 8.18 19.97 -18.32
N SER A 70 7.80 18.98 -17.54
CA SER A 70 8.47 17.68 -17.56
C SER A 70 7.48 16.53 -17.60
N SER A 71 7.85 15.49 -18.34
CA SER A 71 7.13 14.22 -18.25
C SER A 71 7.41 13.56 -16.88
N ARG A 72 6.43 12.79 -16.38
CA ARG A 72 6.48 12.11 -15.07
C ARG A 72 7.74 11.28 -14.79
N ARG A 73 8.48 10.87 -15.82
CA ARG A 73 9.60 9.92 -15.72
C ARG A 73 10.98 10.57 -15.80
N ARG A 74 11.07 11.88 -16.08
CA ARG A 74 12.35 12.54 -16.38
C ARG A 74 13.00 13.20 -15.17
N ILE A 75 12.23 13.48 -14.12
CA ILE A 75 12.72 14.14 -12.91
C ILE A 75 12.16 13.50 -11.65
N GLY A 76 13.01 13.39 -10.63
CA GLY A 76 12.68 12.88 -9.30
C GLY A 76 12.33 13.99 -8.31
N VAL A 77 12.09 13.61 -7.06
CA VAL A 77 11.76 14.56 -5.97
C VAL A 77 12.93 15.49 -5.67
N ASP A 78 14.17 15.00 -5.71
CA ASP A 78 15.35 15.80 -5.42
C ASP A 78 15.63 16.84 -6.53
N ASP A 79 15.37 16.48 -7.79
CA ASP A 79 15.45 17.41 -8.93
C ASP A 79 14.43 18.56 -8.76
N VAL A 80 13.21 18.24 -8.34
CA VAL A 80 12.17 19.25 -8.09
C VAL A 80 12.56 20.16 -6.93
N ARG A 81 13.14 19.62 -5.86
CA ARG A 81 13.66 20.42 -4.73
C ARG A 81 14.75 21.38 -5.18
N LEU A 82 15.67 20.91 -6.04
CA LEU A 82 16.70 21.76 -6.63
C LEU A 82 16.08 22.89 -7.45
N ALA A 83 15.13 22.58 -8.33
CA ALA A 83 14.41 23.57 -9.13
C ALA A 83 13.70 24.61 -8.25
N THR A 84 13.07 24.19 -7.13
CA THR A 84 12.46 25.10 -6.15
C THR A 84 13.49 26.09 -5.58
N SER A 85 14.71 25.63 -5.25
CA SER A 85 15.77 26.50 -4.74
C SER A 85 16.21 27.57 -5.75
N PHE A 86 16.08 27.30 -7.05
CA PHE A 86 16.30 28.27 -8.13
C PHE A 86 15.04 29.05 -8.52
N GLY A 87 13.92 28.87 -7.81
CA GLY A 87 12.64 29.54 -8.06
C GLY A 87 12.01 29.15 -9.40
N ILE A 88 12.21 27.89 -9.82
CA ILE A 88 11.66 27.33 -11.04
C ILE A 88 10.42 26.50 -10.72
N CYS A 89 9.30 26.86 -11.35
CA CYS A 89 8.05 26.10 -11.26
C CYS A 89 8.16 24.86 -12.15
N VAL A 90 8.00 23.68 -11.57
CA VAL A 90 8.05 22.40 -12.27
C VAL A 90 6.65 21.84 -12.38
N ILE A 91 6.21 21.61 -13.62
CA ILE A 91 4.88 21.10 -13.90
C ILE A 91 4.93 19.81 -14.70
N LEU A 92 3.95 18.93 -14.44
CA LEU A 92 3.79 17.73 -15.23
C LEU A 92 3.18 18.09 -16.58
N ASP A 93 3.68 17.48 -17.63
CA ASP A 93 3.01 17.52 -18.93
C ASP A 93 1.54 17.03 -18.79
N GLY A 94 0.61 17.81 -19.33
CA GLY A 94 -0.84 17.62 -19.17
C GLY A 94 -1.45 18.12 -17.85
N ASP A 95 -0.68 18.70 -16.91
CA ASP A 95 -1.23 19.30 -15.69
C ASP A 95 -1.68 20.75 -15.93
N SER A 96 -2.86 20.93 -16.52
CA SER A 96 -3.44 22.24 -16.83
C SER A 96 -3.64 23.13 -15.61
N GLU A 97 -3.91 22.55 -14.45
CA GLU A 97 -4.11 23.30 -13.22
C GLU A 97 -2.78 23.78 -12.64
N GLY A 98 -1.76 22.91 -12.63
CA GLY A 98 -0.40 23.30 -12.25
C GLY A 98 0.18 24.38 -13.16
N LEU A 99 -0.05 24.26 -14.48
CA LEU A 99 0.35 25.28 -15.46
C LEU A 99 -0.34 26.62 -15.20
N ARG A 100 -1.66 26.61 -14.91
CA ARG A 100 -2.42 27.81 -14.58
C ARG A 100 -1.86 28.49 -13.33
N MET A 101 -1.61 27.72 -12.26
CA MET A 101 -1.03 28.24 -11.01
C MET A 101 0.34 28.89 -11.23
N ALA A 102 1.22 28.18 -11.96
CA ALA A 102 2.56 28.68 -12.29
C ALA A 102 2.49 29.98 -13.10
N SER A 103 1.60 30.04 -14.09
CA SER A 103 1.43 31.22 -14.95
C SER A 103 0.80 32.40 -14.22
N SER A 104 -0.12 32.16 -13.27
CA SER A 104 -0.77 33.21 -12.48
C SER A 104 0.11 33.80 -11.38
N GLY A 105 1.30 33.25 -11.13
CA GLY A 105 2.23 33.73 -10.11
C GLY A 105 1.97 33.17 -8.71
N ALA A 106 1.46 31.94 -8.62
CA ALA A 106 1.45 31.22 -7.34
C ALA A 106 2.86 30.99 -6.80
N ASP A 107 2.96 30.69 -5.50
CA ASP A 107 4.24 30.37 -4.88
C ASP A 107 4.90 29.13 -5.53
N VAL A 108 6.20 29.22 -5.79
CA VAL A 108 6.96 28.14 -6.44
C VAL A 108 6.92 26.86 -5.60
N GLY A 109 6.98 26.99 -4.28
CA GLY A 109 6.91 25.87 -3.34
C GLY A 109 5.56 25.16 -3.43
N GLU A 110 4.46 25.90 -3.52
CA GLU A 110 3.11 25.35 -3.67
C GLU A 110 2.95 24.60 -5.01
N VAL A 111 3.37 25.21 -6.13
CA VAL A 111 3.32 24.57 -7.46
C VAL A 111 4.13 23.27 -7.47
N ASN A 112 5.35 23.30 -6.92
CA ASN A 112 6.25 22.15 -6.91
C ASN A 112 5.80 21.06 -5.92
N ALA A 113 5.15 21.41 -4.81
CA ALA A 113 4.60 20.45 -3.87
C ALA A 113 3.54 19.55 -4.55
N ARG A 114 2.70 20.15 -5.39
CA ARG A 114 1.69 19.42 -6.18
C ARG A 114 2.34 18.40 -7.13
N PHE A 115 3.43 18.78 -7.79
CA PHE A 115 4.22 17.88 -8.62
C PHE A 115 4.77 16.70 -7.82
N VAL A 116 5.41 16.97 -6.67
CA VAL A 116 5.97 15.96 -5.77
C VAL A 116 4.89 14.99 -5.29
N GLU A 117 3.73 15.51 -4.88
CA GLU A 117 2.58 14.68 -4.50
C GLU A 117 2.15 13.73 -5.61
N ALA A 118 2.07 14.22 -6.85
CA ALA A 118 1.69 13.41 -8.01
C ALA A 118 2.69 12.26 -8.27
N ILE A 119 4.00 12.52 -8.11
CA ILE A 119 5.03 11.48 -8.21
C ILE A 119 4.88 10.44 -7.09
N LEU A 120 4.75 10.89 -5.84
CA LEU A 120 4.64 10.00 -4.68
C LEU A 120 3.39 9.13 -4.74
N LYS A 121 2.24 9.70 -5.11
CA LYS A 121 0.97 8.96 -5.31
C LYS A 121 1.12 7.86 -6.37
N ASN A 122 1.81 8.13 -7.48
CA ASN A 122 2.04 7.13 -8.52
C ASN A 122 3.00 6.02 -8.09
N LYS A 123 4.09 6.36 -7.37
CA LYS A 123 5.00 5.36 -6.79
C LYS A 123 4.25 4.42 -5.84
N SER A 124 3.38 4.97 -4.98
CA SER A 124 2.52 4.19 -4.09
C SER A 124 1.57 3.26 -4.85
N ARG A 125 0.89 3.75 -5.90
CA ARG A 125 0.01 2.92 -6.75
C ARG A 125 0.74 1.77 -7.41
N ARG A 126 1.97 1.99 -7.89
CA ARG A 126 2.81 0.97 -8.50
C ARG A 126 3.20 -0.11 -7.49
N VAL A 127 3.75 0.29 -6.34
CA VAL A 127 4.08 -0.63 -5.24
C VAL A 127 2.86 -1.44 -4.81
N ALA A 128 1.69 -0.80 -4.72
CA ALA A 128 0.44 -1.48 -4.42
C ALA A 128 0.07 -2.53 -5.48
N SER A 129 0.27 -2.23 -6.77
CA SER A 129 0.01 -3.17 -7.87
C SER A 129 0.97 -4.35 -7.91
N GLU A 130 2.26 -4.09 -7.71
CA GLU A 130 3.30 -5.13 -7.61
C GLU A 130 3.03 -6.03 -6.41
N CYS A 131 2.69 -5.44 -5.25
CA CYS A 131 2.32 -6.19 -4.05
C CYS A 131 1.07 -7.06 -4.26
N ARG A 132 0.02 -6.55 -4.91
CA ARG A 132 -1.17 -7.36 -5.24
C ARG A 132 -0.82 -8.54 -6.13
N SER A 133 0.03 -8.32 -7.14
CA SER A 133 0.45 -9.38 -8.06
C SER A 133 1.24 -10.46 -7.31
N ALA A 134 2.19 -10.05 -6.45
CA ALA A 134 2.96 -10.97 -5.62
C ALA A 134 2.10 -11.78 -4.65
N ILE A 135 1.09 -11.16 -4.02
CA ILE A 135 0.12 -11.87 -3.17
C ILE A 135 -0.63 -12.93 -3.97
N VAL A 136 -1.11 -12.59 -5.17
CA VAL A 136 -1.84 -13.53 -6.03
C VAL A 136 -0.96 -14.71 -6.44
N GLU A 137 0.29 -14.47 -6.83
CA GLU A 137 1.22 -15.54 -7.20
C GLU A 137 1.48 -16.51 -6.03
N LEU A 138 1.76 -16.00 -4.83
CA LEU A 138 1.92 -16.86 -3.64
C LEU A 138 0.67 -17.70 -3.35
N LEU A 139 -0.51 -17.10 -3.53
CA LEU A 139 -1.79 -17.77 -3.30
C LEU A 139 -2.15 -18.76 -4.41
N ARG A 140 -1.46 -18.80 -5.55
CA ARG A 140 -1.66 -19.87 -6.55
C ARG A 140 -1.16 -21.22 -6.06
N GLU A 141 -0.06 -21.21 -5.31
CA GLU A 141 0.58 -22.44 -4.84
C GLU A 141 -0.05 -22.95 -3.54
N LYS A 142 -0.38 -22.04 -2.63
CA LYS A 142 -0.86 -22.38 -1.28
C LYS A 142 -1.74 -21.29 -0.69
N TRP A 143 -2.76 -21.70 0.05
CA TRP A 143 -3.48 -20.82 0.95
C TRP A 143 -2.64 -20.39 2.16
N LEU A 144 -2.74 -19.11 2.53
CA LEU A 144 -1.87 -18.47 3.52
C LEU A 144 -2.65 -17.57 4.49
N THR A 145 -2.13 -17.43 5.70
CA THR A 145 -2.58 -16.41 6.66
C THR A 145 -1.98 -15.03 6.31
N PRO A 146 -2.52 -13.93 6.86
CA PRO A 146 -1.90 -12.60 6.72
C PRO A 146 -0.45 -12.57 7.20
N GLU A 147 -0.14 -13.28 8.29
CA GLU A 147 1.20 -13.33 8.86
C GLU A 147 2.18 -14.07 7.94
N GLU A 148 1.75 -15.20 7.37
CA GLU A 148 2.55 -15.94 6.39
C GLU A 148 2.79 -15.11 5.11
N LEU A 149 1.79 -14.37 4.64
CA LEU A 149 1.94 -13.46 3.50
C LEU A 149 2.91 -12.32 3.80
N VAL A 150 2.82 -11.72 4.98
CA VAL A 150 3.77 -10.69 5.43
C VAL A 150 5.18 -11.26 5.52
N SER A 151 5.34 -12.44 6.12
CA SER A 151 6.62 -13.11 6.24
C SER A 151 7.22 -13.47 4.87
N ALA A 152 6.42 -13.95 3.92
CA ALA A 152 6.90 -14.27 2.57
C ALA A 152 7.31 -13.02 1.77
N LEU A 153 6.70 -11.86 2.03
CA LEU A 153 6.86 -10.64 1.24
C LEU A 153 7.68 -9.54 1.92
N HIS A 154 8.18 -9.76 3.14
CA HIS A 154 8.78 -8.72 3.99
C HIS A 154 10.00 -8.03 3.35
N LEU A 155 10.77 -8.73 2.52
CA LEU A 155 11.94 -8.17 1.83
C LEU A 155 11.55 -7.14 0.75
N SER A 156 10.36 -7.27 0.17
CA SER A 156 9.89 -6.41 -0.93
C SER A 156 8.86 -5.38 -0.49
N PHE A 157 8.06 -5.69 0.54
CA PHE A 157 6.93 -4.86 0.95
C PHE A 157 6.79 -4.81 2.47
N GLY A 158 6.46 -3.62 3.00
CA GLY A 158 6.15 -3.47 4.42
C GLY A 158 4.84 -4.17 4.81
N ALA A 159 4.76 -4.66 6.05
CA ALA A 159 3.61 -5.42 6.58
C ALA A 159 2.25 -4.71 6.42
N ARG A 160 2.24 -3.38 6.60
CA ARG A 160 1.05 -2.53 6.42
C ARG A 160 0.57 -2.53 4.96
N THR A 161 1.49 -2.48 4.01
CA THR A 161 1.19 -2.54 2.56
C THR A 161 0.59 -3.89 2.21
N VAL A 162 1.22 -4.99 2.61
CA VAL A 162 0.73 -6.36 2.35
C VAL A 162 -0.68 -6.55 2.91
N THR A 163 -0.89 -6.20 4.19
CA THR A 163 -2.21 -6.34 4.84
C THR A 163 -3.28 -5.46 4.20
N SER A 164 -2.92 -4.26 3.76
CA SER A 164 -3.84 -3.34 3.06
C SER A 164 -4.21 -3.88 1.67
N GLN A 165 -3.25 -4.37 0.91
CA GLN A 165 -3.48 -4.92 -0.42
C GLN A 165 -4.25 -6.23 -0.38
N LEU A 166 -3.98 -7.11 0.60
CA LEU A 166 -4.78 -8.32 0.84
C LEU A 166 -6.25 -7.96 1.08
N ARG A 167 -6.54 -7.00 1.96
CA ARG A 167 -7.92 -6.51 2.20
C ARG A 167 -8.58 -5.98 0.93
N SER A 168 -7.83 -5.25 0.11
CA SER A 168 -8.33 -4.77 -1.19
C SER A 168 -8.69 -5.92 -2.13
N LEU A 169 -7.83 -6.94 -2.24
CA LEU A 169 -8.06 -8.11 -3.08
C LEU A 169 -9.28 -8.93 -2.62
N VAL A 170 -9.48 -9.02 -1.29
CA VAL A 170 -10.66 -9.67 -0.70
C VAL A 170 -11.93 -8.89 -1.01
N ARG A 171 -11.89 -7.56 -0.89
CA ARG A 171 -13.05 -6.69 -1.17
C ARG A 171 -13.49 -6.77 -2.64
N VAL A 172 -12.54 -6.89 -3.57
CA VAL A 172 -12.80 -7.02 -5.01
C VAL A 172 -13.16 -8.46 -5.40
N GLY A 173 -12.95 -9.44 -4.52
CA GLY A 173 -13.30 -10.85 -4.74
C GLY A 173 -12.24 -11.67 -5.48
N THR A 174 -11.08 -11.08 -5.80
CA THR A 174 -9.92 -11.79 -6.40
C THR A 174 -9.34 -12.83 -5.43
N VAL A 175 -9.38 -12.53 -4.13
CA VAL A 175 -8.97 -13.43 -3.05
C VAL A 175 -10.19 -13.68 -2.16
N ARG A 176 -10.31 -14.89 -1.60
CA ARG A 176 -11.39 -15.26 -0.68
C ARG A 176 -10.85 -15.82 0.61
N LEU A 177 -11.63 -15.64 1.68
CA LEU A 177 -11.42 -16.34 2.94
C LEU A 177 -11.86 -17.79 2.76
N ILE A 178 -10.92 -18.72 2.86
CA ILE A 178 -11.17 -20.17 2.71
C ILE A 178 -11.51 -20.79 4.07
N GLY A 179 -10.89 -20.29 5.13
CA GLY A 179 -11.09 -20.84 6.47
C GLY A 179 -10.50 -19.95 7.55
N ARG A 180 -10.45 -20.48 8.77
CA ARG A 180 -9.77 -19.84 9.90
C ARG A 180 -8.89 -20.83 10.62
N THR A 181 -7.72 -20.39 11.09
CA THR A 181 -6.82 -21.20 11.92
C THR A 181 -7.45 -21.53 13.28
N ALA A 182 -6.82 -22.42 14.06
CA ALA A 182 -7.25 -22.73 15.43
C ALA A 182 -7.33 -21.48 16.32
N LYS A 183 -6.45 -20.50 16.09
CA LYS A 183 -6.41 -19.20 16.77
C LYS A 183 -7.45 -18.19 16.24
N GLY A 184 -8.20 -18.54 15.20
CA GLY A 184 -9.24 -17.69 14.61
C GLY A 184 -8.75 -16.74 13.51
N GLU A 185 -7.47 -16.79 13.12
CA GLU A 185 -6.93 -15.99 12.01
C GLU A 185 -7.51 -16.45 10.68
N GLY A 186 -7.77 -15.52 9.76
CA GLY A 186 -8.26 -15.88 8.44
C GLY A 186 -7.19 -16.56 7.58
N VAL A 187 -7.57 -17.59 6.84
CA VAL A 187 -6.74 -18.23 5.82
C VAL A 187 -7.32 -17.89 4.46
N TYR A 188 -6.49 -17.33 3.58
CA TYR A 188 -6.91 -16.76 2.30
C TYR A 188 -6.36 -17.57 1.14
N GLY A 189 -7.08 -17.57 0.02
CA GLY A 189 -6.63 -18.11 -1.26
C GLY A 189 -7.52 -17.65 -2.41
N LEU A 190 -7.26 -18.17 -3.59
CA LEU A 190 -7.91 -17.81 -4.84
C LEU A 190 -9.19 -18.65 -5.06
N PRO A 191 -10.22 -18.06 -5.66
CA PRO A 191 -11.45 -18.78 -6.01
C PRO A 191 -11.17 -19.87 -7.05
N GLY A 192 -11.80 -21.04 -6.89
CA GLY A 192 -11.73 -22.14 -7.86
C GLY A 192 -10.47 -23.01 -7.78
N ILE A 193 -9.52 -22.70 -6.90
CA ILE A 193 -8.34 -23.53 -6.68
C ILE A 193 -8.59 -24.53 -5.54
N GLN A 194 -8.28 -25.80 -5.79
CA GLN A 194 -8.16 -26.79 -4.72
C GLN A 194 -6.77 -26.71 -4.11
N TYR A 195 -6.71 -26.43 -2.81
CA TYR A 195 -5.47 -26.37 -2.06
C TYR A 195 -5.17 -27.72 -1.41
N PRO A 196 -3.90 -28.12 -1.27
CA PRO A 196 -3.54 -29.26 -0.45
C PRO A 196 -4.06 -29.05 0.98
N ALA A 197 -4.64 -30.12 1.53
CA ALA A 197 -5.26 -30.08 2.85
C ALA A 197 -4.23 -29.71 3.93
N ARG A 198 -4.30 -28.47 4.44
CA ARG A 198 -3.94 -28.20 5.84
C ARG A 198 -5.03 -28.85 6.71
N GLY A 199 -4.67 -29.38 7.89
CA GLY A 199 -5.60 -30.11 8.76
C GLY A 199 -6.99 -29.45 8.86
N ASP A 200 -8.05 -30.26 8.84
CA ASP A 200 -9.45 -29.81 8.69
C ASP A 200 -9.85 -28.68 9.68
N LEU A 201 -10.07 -27.48 9.13
CA LEU A 201 -10.40 -26.25 9.86
C LEU A 201 -11.92 -26.01 10.03
N SER A 202 -12.76 -26.96 9.62
CA SER A 202 -14.23 -26.83 9.70
C SER A 202 -14.72 -26.70 11.15
N ARG A 203 -15.90 -26.09 11.37
CA ARG A 203 -16.50 -26.01 12.73
C ARG A 203 -16.68 -27.41 13.37
N PRO A 204 -17.14 -28.45 12.65
CA PRO A 204 -17.19 -29.81 13.17
C PRO A 204 -15.82 -30.37 13.57
N SER A 205 -14.78 -30.14 12.77
CA SER A 205 -13.45 -30.68 13.05
C SER A 205 -12.71 -29.94 14.16
N ARG A 206 -12.93 -28.63 14.28
CA ARG A 206 -12.52 -27.87 15.49
C ARG A 206 -13.20 -28.38 16.76
N LEU A 207 -14.49 -28.70 16.69
CA LEU A 207 -15.22 -29.28 17.82
C LEU A 207 -14.70 -30.68 18.18
N ARG A 208 -14.43 -31.54 17.20
CA ARG A 208 -13.83 -32.87 17.42
C ARG A 208 -12.44 -32.79 18.02
N TYR A 209 -11.60 -31.89 17.51
CA TYR A 209 -10.26 -31.64 18.04
C TYR A 209 -10.33 -31.16 19.50
N LEU A 210 -11.18 -30.16 19.77
CA LEU A 210 -11.34 -29.62 21.12
C LEU A 210 -11.91 -30.66 22.09
N GLU A 211 -12.85 -31.50 21.63
CA GLU A 211 -13.38 -32.62 22.40
C GLU A 211 -12.31 -33.66 22.73
N GLY A 212 -11.46 -34.01 21.75
CA GLY A 212 -10.31 -34.90 21.95
C GLY A 212 -9.30 -34.34 22.96
N ALA A 213 -8.88 -33.09 22.79
CA ALA A 213 -7.92 -32.43 23.67
C ALA A 213 -8.43 -32.27 25.10
N VAL A 214 -9.70 -31.88 25.29
CA VAL A 214 -10.31 -31.80 26.63
C VAL A 214 -10.41 -33.18 27.27
N THR A 215 -10.78 -34.20 26.49
CA THR A 215 -10.86 -35.58 26.98
C THR A 215 -9.49 -36.10 27.43
N GLU A 216 -8.47 -35.89 26.60
CA GLU A 216 -7.09 -36.27 26.89
C GLU A 216 -6.58 -35.58 28.17
N MET A 217 -6.80 -34.27 28.30
CA MET A 217 -6.46 -33.52 29.51
C MET A 217 -7.16 -34.05 30.75
N LEU A 218 -8.46 -34.34 30.67
CA LEU A 218 -9.20 -34.90 31.81
C LEU A 218 -8.74 -36.31 32.16
N SER A 219 -8.34 -37.11 31.17
CA SER A 219 -7.88 -38.49 31.37
C SER A 219 -6.45 -38.57 31.91
N SER A 220 -5.60 -37.60 31.57
CA SER A 220 -4.21 -37.52 32.03
C SER A 220 -4.06 -36.76 33.34
N CYS A 221 -5.06 -35.95 33.73
CA CYS A 221 -5.04 -35.23 34.99
C CYS A 221 -5.74 -36.03 36.09
N GLY A 222 -4.97 -36.50 37.08
CA GLY A 222 -5.49 -37.21 38.26
C GLY A 222 -6.25 -36.33 39.26
N ARG A 223 -6.51 -35.06 38.94
CA ARG A 223 -7.24 -34.10 39.79
C ARG A 223 -8.35 -33.39 39.01
N PRO A 224 -9.39 -32.87 39.71
CA PRO A 224 -10.39 -32.02 39.07
C PRO A 224 -9.76 -30.77 38.43
N MET A 225 -10.17 -30.47 37.20
CA MET A 225 -9.75 -29.29 36.44
C MET A 225 -10.90 -28.32 36.19
N THR A 226 -10.64 -27.03 36.33
CA THR A 226 -11.63 -25.98 36.07
C THR A 226 -11.67 -25.60 34.59
N SER A 227 -12.80 -25.04 34.13
CA SER A 227 -12.90 -24.55 32.74
C SER A 227 -11.95 -23.39 32.45
N ALA A 228 -11.52 -22.65 33.49
CA ALA A 228 -10.55 -21.56 33.36
C ALA A 228 -9.14 -22.12 33.10
N GLU A 229 -8.69 -23.10 33.90
CA GLU A 229 -7.40 -23.77 33.69
C GLU A 229 -7.32 -24.44 32.31
N MET A 230 -8.41 -25.07 31.83
CA MET A 230 -8.43 -25.67 30.49
C MET A 230 -8.41 -24.62 29.37
N SER A 231 -9.11 -23.50 29.57
CA SER A 231 -9.16 -22.39 28.62
C SER A 231 -7.77 -21.78 28.42
N GLU A 232 -7.02 -21.60 29.51
CA GLU A 232 -5.66 -21.10 29.48
C GLU A 232 -4.70 -22.07 28.77
N ARG A 233 -4.72 -23.35 29.14
CA ARG A 233 -3.82 -24.37 28.55
C ARG A 233 -4.08 -24.65 27.07
N LEU A 234 -5.34 -24.66 26.66
CA LEU A 234 -5.73 -24.94 25.27
C LEU A 234 -5.82 -23.67 24.41
N ASN A 235 -5.58 -22.49 25.01
CA ASN A 235 -5.76 -21.19 24.38
C ASN A 235 -7.11 -21.06 23.65
N ALA A 236 -8.18 -21.50 24.32
CA ALA A 236 -9.55 -21.54 23.78
C ALA A 236 -10.51 -20.80 24.71
N SER A 237 -11.61 -20.24 24.21
CA SER A 237 -12.54 -19.49 25.06
C SER A 237 -13.21 -20.38 26.11
N GLN A 238 -13.41 -19.86 27.33
CA GLN A 238 -14.12 -20.60 28.39
C GLN A 238 -15.52 -21.06 27.96
N HIS A 239 -16.21 -20.30 27.09
CA HIS A 239 -17.50 -20.70 26.55
C HIS A 239 -17.42 -21.97 25.69
N GLN A 240 -16.41 -22.09 24.84
CA GLN A 240 -16.18 -23.29 24.02
C GLN A 240 -15.86 -24.50 24.90
N ILE A 241 -14.99 -24.32 25.90
CA ILE A 241 -14.66 -25.36 26.88
C ILE A 241 -15.91 -25.82 27.64
N ARG A 242 -16.71 -24.90 28.18
CA ARG A 242 -17.97 -25.24 28.88
C ARG A 242 -18.99 -25.92 27.96
N SER A 243 -18.98 -25.63 26.67
CA SER A 243 -19.83 -26.31 25.69
C SER A 243 -19.39 -27.76 25.48
N VAL A 244 -18.09 -27.99 25.35
CA VAL A 244 -17.50 -29.34 25.20
C VAL A 244 -17.71 -30.17 26.47
N LEU A 245 -17.48 -29.59 27.65
CA LEU A 245 -17.69 -30.27 28.93
C LEU A 245 -19.15 -30.70 29.13
N ARG A 246 -20.12 -29.85 28.78
CA ARG A 246 -21.54 -30.23 28.80
C ARG A 246 -21.84 -31.40 27.87
N LYS A 247 -21.25 -31.41 26.66
CA LYS A 247 -21.41 -32.52 25.71
C LYS A 247 -20.80 -33.81 26.27
N LEU A 248 -19.59 -33.77 26.83
CA LEU A 248 -18.92 -34.91 27.44
C LEU A 248 -19.67 -35.44 28.66
N ALA A 249 -20.27 -34.55 29.46
CA ALA A 249 -21.11 -34.91 30.61
C ALA A 249 -22.38 -35.64 30.18
N ASN A 250 -23.08 -35.13 29.16
CA ASN A 250 -24.25 -35.81 28.59
C ASN A 250 -23.88 -37.19 28.03
N GLY A 251 -22.67 -37.34 27.49
CA GLY A 251 -22.10 -38.61 27.04
C GLY A 251 -21.50 -39.48 28.14
N ARG A 252 -21.62 -39.11 29.43
CA ARG A 252 -21.04 -39.79 30.61
C ARG A 252 -19.51 -39.99 30.56
N LYS A 253 -18.79 -39.18 29.78
CA LYS A 253 -17.33 -39.20 29.65
C LYS A 253 -16.61 -38.24 30.61
N ALA A 254 -17.34 -37.26 31.15
CA ALA A 254 -16.83 -36.35 32.16
C ALA A 254 -17.87 -36.18 33.29
N ALA A 255 -17.38 -36.06 34.52
CA ALA A 255 -18.20 -35.79 35.69
C ALA A 255 -17.69 -34.55 36.42
N ARG A 256 -18.59 -33.88 37.15
CA ARG A 256 -18.24 -32.73 37.97
C ARG A 256 -17.94 -33.20 39.39
N THR A 257 -16.77 -32.88 39.90
CA THR A 257 -16.31 -33.30 41.24
C THR A 257 -15.61 -32.12 41.91
N GLY A 258 -16.14 -31.67 43.05
CA GLY A 258 -15.70 -30.44 43.70
C GLY A 258 -15.88 -29.21 42.78
N GLY A 259 -14.89 -28.30 42.79
CA GLY A 259 -14.87 -27.10 41.94
C GLY A 259 -14.54 -27.34 40.47
N GLY A 260 -14.29 -28.59 40.04
CA GLY A 260 -13.76 -28.92 38.71
C GLY A 260 -14.45 -30.10 38.03
N TRP A 261 -13.85 -30.54 36.93
CA TRP A 261 -14.26 -31.65 36.09
C TRP A 261 -13.21 -32.75 36.09
N VAL A 262 -13.66 -34.00 36.06
CA VAL A 262 -12.83 -35.22 36.00
C VAL A 262 -13.32 -36.13 34.87
N PHE A 263 -12.43 -36.95 34.33
CA PHE A 263 -12.82 -37.99 33.36
C PHE A 263 -13.63 -39.09 34.06
N SER A 264 -14.74 -39.48 33.47
CA SER A 264 -15.66 -40.52 33.99
C SER A 264 -15.94 -41.64 33.00
N GLY A 265 -15.25 -41.65 31.85
CA GLY A 265 -15.38 -42.74 30.89
C GLY A 265 -14.83 -44.04 31.48
N LYS A 266 -15.51 -45.18 31.21
CA LYS A 266 -14.88 -46.49 31.40
C LYS A 266 -13.63 -46.54 30.51
N LYS A 267 -12.49 -46.89 31.10
CA LYS A 267 -11.28 -47.25 30.36
C LYS A 267 -11.57 -48.47 29.49
#